data_AF-A0AAJ0BUZ5-F1
#
_entry.id   AF-A0AAJ0BUZ5-F1
#
_cell.length_a   1.000
_cell.length_b   1.000
_cell.length_c   1.000
_cell.angle_alpha   90.00
_cell.angle_beta   90.00
_cell.angle_gamma   90.00
#
_symmetry.space_group_name_H-M   'P 1'
#
loop_
_entity.id
_entity.type
_entity.pdbx_description
1 polymer ?
#
loop_
_entity_poly.entity_id
_entity_poly.type
_entity_poly.pdbx_seq_one_letter_code
_entity_poly.pdbx_strand_id
1 'polypeptide(L)'
;MRLQLKPGWHDMVPKKCRAYPLNERDRQVKQEVAKMESQGKLTRTTRQVSFSFPVFVVYETMPDGTQKGRMVVDIRGLNKITMSDSYPMKSQDDIMAKVAKIHRNF
;
A
#
# COMPACT_ATOMS: atom_id res chain seq x y z
N MET A 1 -6.69 2.83 15.40
CA MET A 1 -6.03 3.99 14.75
C MET A 1 -7.06 4.66 13.83
N ARG A 2 -7.21 5.99 13.89
CA ARG A 2 -8.09 6.74 12.99
C ARG A 2 -7.21 7.56 12.04
N LEU A 3 -7.54 7.57 10.74
CA LEU A 3 -6.81 8.34 9.73
C LEU A 3 -7.44 9.72 9.59
N GLN A 4 -6.62 10.77 9.69
CA GLN A 4 -7.06 12.15 9.51
C GLN A 4 -6.94 12.56 8.04
N LEU A 5 -8.00 13.14 7.50
CA LEU A 5 -8.01 13.70 6.15
C LEU A 5 -7.90 15.22 6.23
N LYS A 6 -7.34 15.83 5.18
CA LYS A 6 -7.25 17.29 5.07
C LYS A 6 -8.65 17.93 5.06
N PRO A 7 -8.81 19.15 5.61
CA PRO A 7 -10.04 19.92 5.43
C PRO A 7 -10.38 20.07 3.94
N GLY A 8 -11.67 19.94 3.59
CA GLY A 8 -12.11 20.01 2.18
C GLY A 8 -11.81 18.76 1.34
N TRP A 9 -11.52 17.61 1.97
CA TRP A 9 -11.15 16.39 1.24
C TRP A 9 -12.17 15.92 0.21
N HIS A 10 -13.46 16.18 0.42
CA HIS A 10 -14.54 15.75 -0.47
C HIS A 10 -14.36 16.25 -1.91
N ASP A 11 -13.84 17.47 -2.08
CA ASP A 11 -13.59 18.07 -3.40
C ASP A 11 -12.32 17.54 -4.07
N MET A 12 -11.41 16.99 -3.26
CA MET A 12 -10.13 16.42 -3.71
C MET A 12 -10.23 14.95 -4.12
N VAL A 13 -11.35 14.27 -3.81
CA VAL A 13 -11.54 12.87 -4.19
C VAL A 13 -11.69 12.75 -5.71
N PRO A 14 -10.93 11.85 -6.36
CA PRO A 14 -11.13 11.57 -7.78
C PRO A 14 -12.57 11.12 -8.04
N LYS A 15 -13.33 11.92 -8.79
CA LYS A 15 -14.73 11.61 -9.15
C LYS A 15 -14.87 10.33 -9.98
N LYS A 16 -13.81 9.94 -10.69
CA LYS A 16 -13.76 8.73 -11.51
C LYS A 16 -12.44 8.01 -11.23
N CYS A 17 -12.54 6.82 -10.68
CA CYS A 17 -11.43 5.88 -10.63
C CYS A 17 -11.74 4.72 -11.58
N ARG A 18 -11.01 4.64 -12.69
CA ARG A 18 -11.13 3.56 -13.66
C ARG A 18 -10.13 2.46 -13.31
N ALA A 19 -10.60 1.22 -13.24
CA ALA A 19 -9.70 0.07 -13.15
C ALA A 19 -8.78 0.03 -14.37
N TYR A 20 -7.50 -0.25 -14.16
CA TYR A 20 -6.55 -0.40 -15.25
C TYR A 20 -6.90 -1.64 -16.10
N PRO A 21 -6.73 -1.59 -17.42
CA PRO A 21 -6.79 -2.80 -18.25
C PRO A 21 -5.75 -3.81 -17.76
N LEU A 22 -6.17 -5.06 -17.54
CA LEU A 22 -5.31 -6.13 -17.06
C LEU A 22 -5.03 -7.12 -18.18
N ASN A 23 -3.76 -7.51 -18.33
CA ASN A 23 -3.37 -8.60 -19.21
C ASN A 23 -3.76 -9.96 -18.57
N GLU A 24 -3.70 -11.05 -19.34
CA GLU A 24 -4.06 -12.38 -18.84
C GLU A 24 -3.26 -12.74 -17.58
N ARG A 25 -1.98 -12.44 -17.60
CA ARG A 25 -1.06 -12.63 -16.48
C ARG A 25 -1.51 -11.87 -15.23
N ASP A 26 -1.91 -10.61 -15.40
CA ASP A 26 -2.32 -9.72 -14.32
C ASP A 26 -3.72 -10.06 -13.76
N ARG A 27 -4.49 -10.93 -14.43
CA ARG A 27 -5.76 -11.44 -13.87
C ARG A 27 -5.56 -12.23 -12.57
N GLN A 28 -4.32 -12.59 -12.25
CA GLN A 28 -3.93 -13.15 -10.95
C GLN A 28 -4.36 -12.27 -9.76
N VAL A 29 -4.61 -10.95 -9.94
CA VAL A 29 -5.24 -10.09 -8.92
C VAL A 29 -6.48 -10.76 -8.32
N LYS A 30 -7.34 -11.40 -9.13
CA LYS A 30 -8.57 -12.01 -8.64
C LYS A 30 -8.31 -13.16 -7.67
N GLN A 31 -7.28 -13.97 -7.92
CA GLN A 31 -6.89 -15.08 -7.07
C GLN A 31 -6.33 -14.58 -5.74
N GLU A 32 -5.46 -13.56 -5.76
CA GLU A 32 -4.94 -12.96 -4.53
C GLU A 32 -6.03 -12.25 -3.73
N VAL A 33 -6.99 -11.57 -4.37
CA VAL A 33 -8.16 -10.99 -3.68
C VAL A 33 -8.97 -12.06 -2.95
N ALA A 34 -9.27 -13.19 -3.62
CA ALA A 34 -10.01 -14.29 -3.00
C ALA A 34 -9.27 -14.89 -1.79
N LYS A 35 -7.95 -15.04 -1.90
CA LYS A 35 -7.10 -15.49 -0.79
C LYS A 35 -7.04 -14.48 0.36
N MET A 36 -6.99 -13.19 0.07
CA MET A 36 -7.01 -12.15 1.11
C MET A 36 -8.37 -12.05 1.80
N GLU A 37 -9.46 -12.30 1.06
CA GLU A 37 -10.81 -12.41 1.61
C GLU A 37 -10.94 -13.60 2.56
N SER A 38 -10.42 -14.78 2.19
CA SER A 38 -10.43 -15.95 3.09
C SER A 38 -9.56 -15.77 4.34
N GLN A 39 -8.52 -14.93 4.26
CA GLN A 39 -7.70 -14.53 5.40
C GLN A 39 -8.33 -13.43 6.27
N GLY A 40 -9.51 -12.91 5.91
CA GLY A 40 -10.17 -11.81 6.63
C GLY A 40 -9.48 -10.44 6.49
N LYS A 41 -8.59 -10.28 5.49
CA LYS A 41 -7.87 -9.02 5.23
C LYS A 41 -8.63 -8.08 4.30
N LEU A 42 -9.57 -8.62 3.54
CA LEU A 42 -10.47 -7.87 2.66
C LEU A 42 -11.92 -8.25 2.98
N THR A 43 -12.82 -7.29 2.79
CA THR A 43 -14.25 -7.52 2.93
C THR A 43 -14.95 -6.91 1.73
N ARG A 44 -15.91 -7.64 1.15
CA ARG A 44 -16.75 -7.10 0.08
C ARG A 44 -17.67 -6.03 0.65
N THR A 45 -17.62 -4.84 0.06
CA THR A 45 -18.61 -3.80 0.35
C THR A 45 -19.90 -4.07 -0.43
N THR A 46 -21.04 -3.98 0.24
CA THR A 46 -22.38 -4.01 -0.39
C THR A 46 -22.93 -2.62 -0.64
N ARG A 47 -22.29 -1.59 -0.06
CA ARG A 47 -22.68 -0.19 -0.19
C ARG A 47 -21.74 0.56 -1.11
N GLN A 48 -22.24 1.65 -1.67
CA GLN A 48 -21.41 2.60 -2.41
C GLN A 48 -20.34 3.18 -1.48
N VAL A 49 -19.09 3.08 -1.91
CA VAL A 49 -17.94 3.66 -1.22
C VAL A 49 -17.54 4.95 -1.91
N SER A 50 -17.22 5.98 -1.12
CA SER A 50 -16.78 7.28 -1.63
C SER A 50 -15.38 7.21 -2.26
N PHE A 51 -14.61 6.16 -1.98
CA PHE A 51 -13.25 5.97 -2.45
C PHE A 51 -13.12 4.70 -3.27
N SER A 52 -12.40 4.79 -4.37
CA SER A 52 -11.97 3.65 -5.16
C SER A 52 -10.59 3.95 -5.74
N PHE A 53 -9.73 2.94 -5.78
CA PHE A 53 -8.36 3.03 -6.28
C PHE A 53 -8.09 1.82 -7.18
N PRO A 54 -7.38 2.00 -8.30
CA PRO A 54 -7.09 0.89 -9.18
C PRO A 54 -6.04 -0.03 -8.55
N VAL A 55 -6.11 -1.31 -8.92
CA VAL A 55 -5.24 -2.37 -8.42
C VAL A 55 -4.55 -3.04 -9.62
N PHE A 56 -3.27 -3.35 -9.47
CA PHE A 56 -2.47 -4.02 -10.48
C PHE A 56 -1.46 -4.97 -9.83
N VAL A 57 -0.75 -5.78 -10.63
CA VAL A 57 0.28 -6.71 -10.16
C VAL A 57 1.65 -6.21 -10.58
N VAL A 58 2.61 -6.28 -9.67
CA VAL A 58 4.04 -6.13 -9.98
C VAL A 58 4.71 -7.47 -9.77
N TYR A 59 5.53 -7.90 -10.72
CA TYR A 59 6.28 -9.14 -10.63
C TYR A 59 7.69 -8.88 -10.13
N GLU A 60 8.06 -9.59 -9.07
CA GLU A 60 9.42 -9.61 -8.55
C GLU A 60 10.06 -10.96 -8.85
N THR A 61 11.26 -10.94 -9.42
CA THR A 61 12.04 -12.16 -9.66
C THR A 61 12.69 -12.59 -8.36
N MET A 62 12.36 -13.79 -7.90
CA MET A 62 12.89 -14.41 -6.70
C MET A 62 14.29 -15.02 -6.98
N PRO A 63 15.10 -15.28 -5.94
CA PRO A 63 16.43 -15.87 -6.09
C PRO A 63 16.44 -17.24 -6.79
N ASP A 64 15.31 -17.96 -6.76
CA ASP A 64 15.10 -19.25 -7.44
C ASP A 64 14.72 -19.12 -8.93
N GLY A 65 14.68 -17.89 -9.46
CA GLY A 65 14.30 -17.57 -10.84
C GLY A 65 12.78 -17.51 -11.08
N THR A 66 11.96 -17.81 -10.07
CA THR A 66 10.49 -17.71 -10.20
C THR A 66 10.03 -16.25 -10.12
N GLN A 67 8.94 -15.91 -10.81
CA GLN A 67 8.35 -14.57 -10.74
C GLN A 67 7.14 -14.58 -9.81
N LYS A 68 7.24 -13.85 -8.70
CA LYS A 68 6.15 -13.71 -7.74
C LYS A 68 5.39 -12.42 -7.99
N GLY A 69 4.09 -12.55 -8.27
CA GLY A 69 3.19 -11.41 -8.37
C GLY A 69 2.87 -10.83 -7.00
N ARG A 70 2.95 -9.51 -6.88
CA ARG A 70 2.49 -8.75 -5.71
C ARG A 70 1.38 -7.80 -6.15
N MET A 71 0.23 -7.91 -5.50
CA MET A 71 -0.89 -7.00 -5.70
C MET A 71 -0.56 -5.64 -5.09
N VAL A 72 -0.69 -4.57 -5.87
CA VAL A 72 -0.44 -3.18 -5.47
C VAL A 72 -1.69 -2.35 -5.70
N VAL A 73 -2.08 -1.58 -4.68
CA VAL A 73 -3.17 -0.61 -4.76
C VAL A 73 -2.56 0.77 -4.99
N ASP A 74 -3.02 1.48 -6.03
CA ASP A 74 -2.56 2.83 -6.32
C ASP A 74 -3.20 3.87 -5.39
N ILE A 75 -2.63 4.02 -4.20
CA ILE A 75 -3.12 4.94 -3.16
C ILE A 75 -2.59 6.37 -3.30
N ARG A 76 -1.96 6.74 -4.43
CA ARG A 76 -1.40 8.10 -4.62
C ARG A 76 -2.48 9.19 -4.47
N GLY A 77 -3.70 8.90 -4.92
CA GLY A 77 -4.85 9.79 -4.71
C GLY A 77 -5.18 9.96 -3.24
N LEU A 78 -5.20 8.87 -2.47
CA LEU A 78 -5.45 8.90 -1.03
C LEU A 78 -4.37 9.69 -0.28
N ASN A 79 -3.09 9.46 -0.61
CA ASN A 79 -1.95 10.11 0.04
C ASN A 79 -1.98 11.64 -0.08
N LYS A 80 -2.55 12.18 -1.18
CA LYS A 80 -2.73 13.63 -1.34
C LYS A 80 -3.78 14.21 -0.40
N ILE A 81 -4.78 13.40 -0.04
CA ILE A 81 -5.95 13.77 0.74
C ILE A 81 -5.71 13.57 2.24
N THR A 82 -4.92 12.58 2.61
CA THR A 82 -4.56 12.29 4.01
C THR A 82 -3.65 13.36 4.59
N MET A 83 -3.82 13.67 5.88
CA MET A 83 -2.84 14.44 6.65
C MET A 83 -1.63 13.55 6.95
N SER A 84 -0.41 14.07 6.79
CA SER A 84 0.80 13.32 7.11
C SER A 84 0.92 13.17 8.63
N ASP A 85 0.88 11.93 9.10
CA ASP A 85 1.14 11.55 10.48
C ASP A 85 2.55 10.98 10.59
N SER A 86 3.54 11.86 10.41
CA SER A 86 4.95 11.48 10.47
C SER A 86 5.36 11.33 11.93
N TYR A 87 5.40 10.09 12.42
CA TYR A 87 5.96 9.81 13.74
C TYR A 87 7.44 10.26 13.78
N PRO A 88 7.89 10.95 14.83
CA PRO A 88 9.27 11.40 14.92
C PRO A 88 10.22 10.19 14.98
N MET A 89 10.87 9.91 13.86
CA MET A 89 11.91 8.90 13.75
C MET A 89 13.28 9.55 13.95
N LYS A 90 14.17 8.83 14.63
CA LYS A 90 15.57 9.26 14.78
C LYS A 90 16.26 9.26 13.42
N SER A 91 17.25 10.12 13.25
CA SER A 91 18.06 10.12 12.05
C SER A 91 18.78 8.77 11.91
N GLN A 92 19.06 8.37 10.66
CA GLN A 92 19.82 7.16 10.40
C GLN A 92 21.21 7.23 11.04
N ASP A 93 21.84 8.41 11.02
CA ASP A 93 23.14 8.66 11.63
C ASP A 93 23.14 8.41 13.14
N ASP A 94 22.10 8.86 13.85
CA ASP A 94 21.94 8.61 15.28
C ASP A 94 21.79 7.12 15.60
N ILE A 95 21.11 6.38 14.72
CA ILE A 95 20.93 4.93 14.86
C ILE A 95 22.28 4.24 14.64
N MET A 96 23.01 4.60 13.59
CA MET A 96 24.30 4.01 13.24
C MET A 96 25.37 4.29 14.30
N ALA A 97 25.42 5.52 14.82
CA ALA A 97 26.35 5.90 15.88
C ALA A 97 26.16 5.07 17.17
N LYS A 98 24.92 4.69 17.49
CA LYS A 98 24.62 3.80 18.62
C LYS A 98 25.08 2.38 18.38
N VAL A 99 24.85 1.82 17.19
CA VAL A 99 25.30 0.47 16.83
C VAL A 99 26.82 0.37 16.89
N ALA A 100 27.53 1.38 16.36
CA ALA A 100 28.99 1.43 16.39
C ALA A 100 29.58 1.51 17.81
N LYS A 101 28.93 2.24 18.73
CA LYS A 101 29.35 2.30 20.15
C LYS A 101 29.21 0.96 20.86
N ILE A 102 28.14 0.20 20.59
CA ILE A 102 27.91 -1.11 21.19
C ILE A 102 29.01 -2.10 20.76
N HIS A 103 29.43 -2.05 19.49
CA HIS A 103 30.43 -2.96 18.96
C HIS A 103 31.87 -2.68 19.43
N ARG A 104 32.17 -1.47 19.92
CA ARG A 104 33.49 -1.09 20.45
C ARG A 104 33.71 -1.44 21.93
N ASN A 105 32.67 -1.90 22.63
CA ASN A 105 32.72 -2.23 24.06
C ASN A 105 32.81 -3.75 24.32
N PHE A 106 33.12 -4.54 23.29
CA PHE A 106 33.41 -5.98 23.38
C PHE A 106 34.82 -6.24 22.85
#